data_AF-A0A2E3SP16-F1
#
_entry.id   AF-A0A2E3SP16-F1
#
_cell.length_a   1.000
_cell.length_b   1.000
_cell.length_c   1.000
_cell.angle_alpha   90.00
_cell.angle_beta   90.00
_cell.angle_gamma   90.00
#
_symmetry.space_group_name_H-M   'P 1'
#
loop_
_entity.id
_entity.type
_entity.pdbx_description
1 polymer ?
#
loop_
_entity_poly.entity_id
_entity_poly.type
_entity_poly.pdbx_seq_one_letter_code
_entity_poly.pdbx_strand_id
1 'polypeptide(L)'
;MSMERELCKKVGIMDRYKVNIICRVVGIIVLLFSCAFNVSSNADLMPSGKLSLIKPPIFSLSESISVNPELSRKTTISFEMDENWTPSRQIISQGQNSISRMTSFLLSYNSNLERDHAIEISELYYHESLKEGVNHDIAFSQMCLETGYLKFGGTVNASQNNFCGLGAVDEFTAGDVFESMEVGVRAHIQHLKAYASSSDLNNKLVDKRFRFVVRGSATQIHDLTGKWASDSDYGDKIQNLLDRLYSHVSI
;
A
#
# COMPACT_ATOMS: atom_id res chain seq x y z
N MET A 1 -30.47 -8.70 -1.94
CA MET A 1 -30.72 -9.96 -1.20
C MET A 1 -31.21 -11.14 -2.02
N SER A 2 -31.89 -10.97 -3.18
CA SER A 2 -32.37 -12.10 -4.02
C SER A 2 -31.31 -12.58 -5.05
N MET A 3 -30.63 -11.66 -5.73
CA MET A 3 -29.67 -11.96 -6.82
C MET A 3 -28.36 -12.63 -6.34
N GLU A 4 -27.88 -12.28 -5.14
CA GLU A 4 -26.63 -12.80 -4.56
C GLU A 4 -26.71 -14.31 -4.24
N ARG A 5 -27.89 -14.79 -3.82
CA ARG A 5 -28.10 -16.22 -3.50
C ARG A 5 -28.17 -17.08 -4.75
N GLU A 6 -28.65 -16.52 -5.86
CA GLU A 6 -28.74 -17.19 -7.17
C GLU A 6 -27.35 -17.37 -7.82
N LEU A 7 -26.49 -16.35 -7.72
CA LEU A 7 -25.12 -16.34 -8.24
C LEU A 7 -24.20 -17.30 -7.47
N CYS A 8 -24.28 -17.33 -6.14
CA CYS A 8 -23.53 -18.28 -5.32
C CYS A 8 -23.89 -19.75 -5.60
N LYS A 9 -25.12 -20.05 -6.01
CA LYS A 9 -25.56 -21.41 -6.36
C LYS A 9 -25.11 -21.86 -7.76
N LYS A 10 -25.01 -20.95 -8.73
CA LYS A 10 -24.67 -21.28 -10.13
C LYS A 10 -23.17 -21.44 -10.41
N VAL A 11 -22.29 -20.90 -9.56
CA VAL A 11 -20.85 -20.79 -9.85
C VAL A 11 -20.00 -21.78 -9.03
N GLY A 12 -20.60 -22.65 -8.22
CA GLY A 12 -19.91 -23.79 -7.61
C GLY A 12 -18.68 -23.40 -6.80
N ILE A 13 -18.89 -22.99 -5.54
CA ILE A 13 -17.82 -22.77 -4.55
C ILE A 13 -16.70 -21.87 -5.08
N MET A 14 -17.05 -20.64 -5.43
CA MET A 14 -16.06 -19.59 -5.64
C MET A 14 -16.08 -18.67 -4.42
N ASP A 15 -14.90 -18.51 -3.81
CA ASP A 15 -14.60 -17.65 -2.66
C ASP A 15 -15.45 -16.37 -2.65
N ARG A 16 -16.09 -16.07 -1.51
CA ARG A 16 -16.95 -14.89 -1.34
C ARG A 16 -16.23 -13.59 -1.72
N TYR A 17 -14.90 -13.58 -1.67
CA TYR A 17 -14.05 -12.49 -2.14
C TYR A 17 -14.19 -12.21 -3.64
N LYS A 18 -14.21 -13.25 -4.49
CA LYS A 18 -14.34 -13.12 -5.95
C LYS A 18 -15.75 -12.67 -6.38
N VAL A 19 -16.78 -13.09 -5.64
CA VAL A 19 -18.18 -12.68 -5.89
C VAL A 19 -18.38 -11.19 -5.65
N ASN A 20 -17.80 -10.63 -4.58
CA ASN A 20 -17.89 -9.20 -4.27
C ASN A 20 -17.24 -8.30 -5.34
N ILE A 21 -16.13 -8.74 -5.93
CA ILE A 21 -15.45 -8.03 -7.03
C ILE A 21 -16.34 -8.00 -8.27
N ILE A 22 -16.90 -9.15 -8.67
CA ILE A 22 -17.77 -9.26 -9.84
C ILE A 22 -19.03 -8.39 -9.68
N CYS A 23 -19.68 -8.44 -8.52
CA CYS A 23 -20.88 -7.63 -8.26
C CYS A 23 -20.60 -6.12 -8.34
N ARG A 24 -19.41 -5.67 -7.91
CA ARG A 24 -19.00 -4.25 -7.95
C ARG A 24 -18.63 -3.77 -9.34
N VAL A 25 -17.92 -4.59 -10.11
CA VAL A 25 -17.59 -4.27 -11.52
C VAL A 25 -18.86 -4.18 -12.37
N VAL A 26 -19.80 -5.10 -12.17
CA VAL A 26 -21.11 -5.04 -12.86
C VAL A 26 -21.91 -3.81 -12.40
N GLY A 27 -21.89 -3.46 -11.11
CA GLY A 27 -22.56 -2.25 -10.60
C GLY A 27 -21.99 -0.95 -11.16
N ILE A 28 -20.67 -0.86 -11.32
CA ILE A 28 -19.99 0.30 -11.91
C ILE A 28 -20.27 0.41 -13.41
N ILE A 29 -20.30 -0.71 -14.14
CA ILE A 29 -20.66 -0.73 -15.57
C ILE A 29 -22.11 -0.24 -15.78
N VAL A 30 -23.05 -0.63 -14.92
CA VAL A 30 -24.45 -0.17 -14.98
C VAL A 30 -24.59 1.33 -14.68
N LEU A 31 -23.79 1.86 -13.74
CA LEU A 31 -23.75 3.30 -13.43
C LEU A 31 -23.12 4.12 -14.56
N LEU A 32 -22.05 3.64 -15.18
CA LEU A 32 -21.39 4.33 -16.30
C LEU A 32 -22.29 4.39 -17.54
N PHE A 33 -23.06 3.34 -17.83
CA PHE A 33 -24.09 3.37 -18.89
C PHE A 33 -25.22 4.36 -18.60
N SER A 34 -25.51 4.64 -17.33
CA SER A 34 -26.55 5.60 -16.92
C SER A 34 -26.05 7.06 -17.00
N CYS A 35 -24.76 7.31 -16.75
CA CYS A 35 -24.15 8.63 -16.87
C CYS A 35 -23.82 9.03 -18.32
N ALA A 36 -23.48 8.09 -19.19
CA ALA A 36 -23.14 8.37 -20.60
C ALA A 36 -24.30 8.96 -21.42
N PHE A 37 -25.55 8.86 -20.93
CA PHE A 37 -26.72 9.47 -21.58
C PHE A 37 -26.98 10.93 -21.20
N ASN A 38 -26.22 11.54 -20.27
CA ASN A 38 -26.66 12.81 -19.65
C ASN A 38 -25.64 13.97 -19.60
N VAL A 39 -24.57 13.96 -20.40
CA VAL A 39 -23.67 15.14 -20.51
C VAL A 39 -23.41 15.47 -21.97
N SER A 40 -24.11 16.50 -22.45
CA SER A 40 -23.78 17.27 -23.65
C SER A 40 -23.24 18.64 -23.23
N SER A 41 -22.34 19.18 -24.06
CA SER A 41 -21.88 20.58 -24.17
C SER A 41 -21.02 21.17 -23.04
N ASN A 42 -19.69 21.17 -23.23
CA ASN A 42 -18.91 22.35 -23.65
C ASN A 42 -17.40 22.10 -23.45
N ALA A 43 -16.61 22.42 -24.47
CA ALA A 43 -15.15 22.30 -24.49
C ALA A 43 -14.51 23.70 -24.51
N ASP A 44 -13.41 23.90 -23.78
CA ASP A 44 -12.48 25.02 -23.99
C ASP A 44 -11.05 24.68 -23.51
N LEU A 45 -10.07 25.36 -24.12
CA LEU A 45 -8.66 25.01 -24.34
C LEU A 45 -7.61 25.60 -23.34
N MET A 46 -6.40 24.99 -23.37
CA MET A 46 -5.02 25.48 -23.07
C MET A 46 -4.33 25.04 -21.75
N PRO A 47 -2.97 25.14 -21.60
CA PRO A 47 -1.92 24.50 -22.40
C PRO A 47 -0.85 23.73 -21.57
N SER A 48 0.01 23.04 -22.31
CA SER A 48 1.12 22.11 -22.00
C SER A 48 2.12 22.46 -20.88
N GLY A 49 2.32 21.49 -19.97
CA GLY A 49 3.51 21.30 -19.13
C GLY A 49 3.82 19.81 -18.95
N LYS A 50 5.05 19.37 -19.27
CA LYS A 50 5.49 17.97 -19.11
C LYS A 50 5.63 17.63 -17.62
N LEU A 51 4.66 16.91 -17.08
CA LEU A 51 4.81 16.15 -15.84
C LEU A 51 4.81 14.66 -16.22
N SER A 52 5.89 13.94 -15.93
CA SER A 52 5.94 12.49 -16.09
C SER A 52 5.06 11.83 -15.02
N LEU A 53 3.74 11.86 -15.25
CA LEU A 53 2.76 11.06 -14.55
C LEU A 53 3.08 9.59 -14.83
N ILE A 54 3.55 8.88 -13.80
CA ILE A 54 3.37 7.43 -13.75
C ILE A 54 1.86 7.23 -13.69
N LYS A 55 1.28 6.93 -14.86
CA LYS A 55 -0.15 6.69 -14.99
C LYS A 55 -0.48 5.49 -14.09
N PRO A 56 -1.43 5.59 -13.13
CA PRO A 56 -2.05 4.39 -12.59
C PRO A 56 -2.61 3.58 -13.77
N PRO A 57 -2.85 2.26 -13.64
CA PRO A 57 -3.36 1.46 -14.76
C PRO A 57 -4.58 2.17 -15.35
N ILE A 58 -4.40 2.71 -16.56
CA ILE A 58 -5.50 3.22 -17.35
C ILE A 58 -6.19 1.96 -17.84
N PHE A 59 -7.40 1.72 -17.34
CA PHE A 59 -8.34 0.84 -18.00
C PHE A 59 -8.62 1.42 -19.39
N SER A 60 -7.87 1.00 -20.40
CA SER A 60 -8.14 1.44 -21.77
C SER A 60 -9.35 0.65 -22.28
N LEU A 61 -10.51 1.29 -22.33
CA LEU A 61 -11.56 0.86 -23.25
C LEU A 61 -11.08 1.24 -24.65
N SER A 62 -10.57 0.27 -25.42
CA SER A 62 -10.39 0.47 -26.85
C SER A 62 -11.79 0.52 -27.48
N GLU A 63 -12.28 1.70 -27.81
CA GLU A 63 -13.49 1.86 -28.61
C GLU A 63 -13.25 1.38 -30.04
N SER A 64 -13.89 0.26 -30.39
CA SER A 64 -14.45 0.09 -31.74
C SER A 64 -15.63 -0.86 -31.65
N ILE A 65 -16.79 -0.31 -31.31
CA ILE A 65 -18.06 -1.06 -31.36
C ILE A 65 -18.71 -0.73 -32.71
N SER A 66 -18.57 -1.61 -33.71
CA SER A 66 -19.55 -1.67 -34.79
C SER A 66 -20.71 -2.55 -34.30
N VAL A 67 -21.83 -1.93 -33.92
CA VAL A 67 -23.00 -2.67 -33.44
C VAL A 67 -23.67 -3.35 -34.64
N ASN A 68 -23.59 -4.66 -34.72
CA ASN A 68 -24.43 -5.48 -35.60
C ASN A 68 -25.53 -6.10 -34.71
N PRO A 69 -26.83 -5.83 -34.94
CA PRO A 69 -27.88 -6.07 -33.93
C PRO A 69 -28.33 -7.55 -33.79
N GLU A 70 -27.68 -8.49 -34.46
CA GLU A 70 -28.02 -9.92 -34.38
C GLU A 70 -26.82 -10.77 -33.96
N LEU A 71 -26.48 -10.78 -32.66
CA LEU A 71 -26.03 -12.01 -32.00
C LEU A 71 -25.93 -11.83 -30.48
N SER A 72 -26.76 -12.57 -29.76
CA SER A 72 -26.52 -12.92 -28.37
C SER A 72 -25.16 -13.61 -28.22
N ARG A 73 -24.14 -12.89 -27.75
CA ARG A 73 -22.91 -13.48 -27.24
C ARG A 73 -22.59 -12.89 -25.87
N LYS A 74 -22.46 -13.79 -24.90
CA LYS A 74 -21.86 -13.56 -23.58
C LYS A 74 -20.49 -12.91 -23.78
N THR A 75 -20.40 -11.59 -23.63
CA THR A 75 -19.12 -10.89 -23.61
C THR A 75 -18.38 -11.30 -22.34
N THR A 76 -17.39 -12.16 -22.48
CA THR A 76 -16.46 -12.48 -21.39
C THR A 76 -15.44 -11.35 -21.38
N ILE A 77 -15.56 -10.45 -20.40
CA ILE A 77 -14.54 -9.42 -20.16
C ILE A 77 -13.39 -10.12 -19.42
N SER A 78 -12.32 -10.44 -20.12
CA SER A 78 -11.06 -10.86 -19.51
C SER A 78 -10.33 -9.62 -19.01
N PHE A 79 -10.21 -9.49 -17.69
CA PHE A 79 -9.35 -8.51 -17.05
C PHE A 79 -7.92 -9.05 -17.07
N GLU A 80 -7.05 -8.44 -17.87
CA GLU A 80 -5.61 -8.67 -17.77
C GLU A 80 -5.07 -7.81 -16.62
N MET A 81 -4.82 -8.43 -15.47
CA MET A 81 -3.98 -7.80 -14.44
C MET A 81 -2.56 -7.76 -14.98
N ASP A 82 -1.91 -6.60 -14.95
CA ASP A 82 -0.49 -6.48 -15.27
C ASP A 82 0.29 -7.46 -14.38
N GLU A 83 0.99 -8.43 -14.99
CA GLU A 83 1.79 -9.42 -14.28
C GLU A 83 2.86 -8.78 -13.38
N ASN A 84 3.21 -7.51 -13.62
CA ASN A 84 4.17 -6.76 -12.82
C ASN A 84 3.55 -6.08 -11.58
N TRP A 85 2.24 -6.18 -11.34
CA TRP A 85 1.57 -5.62 -10.16
C TRP A 85 1.58 -6.61 -8.99
N THR A 86 2.78 -6.92 -8.49
CA THR A 86 2.97 -7.81 -7.35
C THR A 86 3.99 -7.23 -6.39
N PRO A 87 3.76 -7.29 -5.07
CA PRO A 87 4.68 -6.74 -4.09
C PRO A 87 6.04 -7.43 -4.16
N SER A 88 7.11 -6.62 -4.24
CA SER A 88 8.48 -7.10 -4.03
C SER A 88 8.66 -7.58 -2.60
N ARG A 89 9.47 -8.63 -2.43
CA ARG A 89 9.91 -9.13 -1.12
C ARG A 89 11.27 -8.58 -0.68
N GLN A 90 11.98 -7.90 -1.58
CA GLN A 90 13.32 -7.37 -1.33
C GLN A 90 13.21 -6.02 -0.63
N ILE A 91 13.85 -5.86 0.52
CA ILE A 91 13.81 -4.61 1.29
C ILE A 91 14.53 -3.48 0.54
N ILE A 92 15.65 -3.79 -0.12
CA ILE A 92 16.30 -2.88 -1.07
C ILE A 92 15.68 -3.09 -2.45
N SER A 93 14.59 -2.38 -2.72
CA SER A 93 13.92 -2.32 -4.01
C SER A 93 13.00 -1.11 -4.07
N GLN A 94 12.33 -0.89 -5.20
CA GLN A 94 11.39 0.21 -5.38
C GLN A 94 9.96 -0.27 -5.11
N GLY A 95 9.21 0.44 -4.26
CA GLY A 95 7.77 0.19 -4.10
C GLY A 95 6.98 0.69 -5.32
N GLN A 96 5.77 0.19 -5.51
CA GLN A 96 4.91 0.51 -6.66
C GLN A 96 3.68 1.34 -6.29
N ASN A 97 3.32 1.44 -5.00
CA ASN A 97 2.12 2.17 -4.60
C ASN A 97 2.37 3.69 -4.54
N SER A 98 1.38 4.46 -4.97
CA SER A 98 1.38 5.91 -4.85
C SER A 98 1.11 6.33 -3.41
N ILE A 99 1.54 7.56 -3.07
CA ILE A 99 1.19 8.24 -1.82
C ILE A 99 -0.32 8.21 -1.59
N SER A 100 -1.11 8.59 -2.60
CA SER A 100 -2.59 8.60 -2.50
C SER A 100 -3.19 7.24 -2.13
N ARG A 101 -2.65 6.14 -2.68
CA ARG A 101 -3.10 4.79 -2.35
C ARG A 101 -2.73 4.42 -0.92
N MET A 102 -1.48 4.66 -0.50
CA MET A 102 -1.03 4.45 0.87
C MET A 102 -1.88 5.24 1.88
N THR A 103 -2.14 6.52 1.61
CA THR A 103 -3.02 7.37 2.41
C THR A 103 -4.43 6.79 2.51
N SER A 104 -5.04 6.41 1.39
CA SER A 104 -6.40 5.84 1.39
C SER A 104 -6.46 4.51 2.14
N PHE A 105 -5.42 3.68 2.02
CA PHE A 105 -5.30 2.43 2.75
C PHE A 105 -5.25 2.68 4.25
N LEU A 106 -4.38 3.59 4.71
CA LEU A 106 -4.26 3.93 6.13
C LEU A 106 -5.59 4.41 6.72
N LEU A 107 -6.27 5.34 6.05
CA LEU A 107 -7.56 5.88 6.47
C LEU A 107 -8.66 4.81 6.50
N SER A 108 -8.59 3.79 5.65
CA SER A 108 -9.56 2.69 5.67
C SER A 108 -9.47 1.80 6.92
N TYR A 109 -8.30 1.74 7.56
CA TYR A 109 -8.08 1.00 8.80
C TYR A 109 -8.11 1.90 10.05
N ASN A 110 -7.84 3.19 9.90
CA ASN A 110 -7.92 4.20 10.97
C ASN A 110 -8.72 5.42 10.51
N SER A 111 -10.05 5.30 10.54
CA SER A 111 -10.97 6.35 10.13
C SER A 111 -10.96 7.61 11.02
N ASN A 112 -10.35 7.52 12.20
CA ASN A 112 -10.21 8.63 13.15
C ASN A 112 -8.92 9.42 12.92
N LEU A 113 -8.01 8.93 12.09
CA LEU A 113 -6.78 9.65 11.74
C LEU A 113 -7.13 10.86 10.88
N GLU A 114 -6.57 12.01 11.23
CA GLU A 114 -6.73 13.21 10.41
C GLU A 114 -6.12 12.98 9.02
N ARG A 115 -6.85 13.41 7.98
CA ARG A 115 -6.46 13.17 6.59
C ARG A 115 -5.10 13.78 6.27
N ASP A 116 -4.82 14.98 6.75
CA ASP A 116 -3.56 15.68 6.48
C ASP A 116 -2.38 14.95 7.12
N HIS A 117 -2.55 14.42 8.33
CA HIS A 117 -1.56 13.54 8.98
C HIS A 117 -1.35 12.25 8.16
N ALA A 118 -2.42 11.62 7.67
CA ALA A 118 -2.32 10.43 6.84
C ALA A 118 -1.59 10.68 5.51
N ILE A 119 -1.75 11.87 4.92
CA ILE A 119 -1.01 12.31 3.74
C ILE A 119 0.47 12.49 4.11
N GLU A 120 0.76 13.29 5.13
CA GLU A 120 2.12 13.64 5.53
C GLU A 120 2.96 12.40 5.85
N ILE A 121 2.43 11.45 6.64
CA ILE A 121 3.17 10.23 6.97
C ILE A 121 3.41 9.36 5.71
N SER A 122 2.45 9.31 4.78
CA SER A 122 2.59 8.56 3.52
C SER A 122 3.65 9.19 2.61
N GLU A 123 3.72 10.51 2.54
CA GLU A 123 4.75 11.26 1.83
C GLU A 123 6.13 11.04 2.45
N LEU A 124 6.24 11.08 3.78
CA LEU A 124 7.50 10.82 4.49
C LEU A 124 8.02 9.42 4.20
N TYR A 125 7.17 8.38 4.27
CA TYR A 125 7.59 7.02 3.91
C TYR A 125 8.02 6.90 2.46
N TYR A 126 7.30 7.54 1.53
CA TYR A 126 7.68 7.54 0.13
C TYR A 126 9.06 8.20 -0.08
N HIS A 127 9.25 9.42 0.43
CA HIS A 127 10.45 10.22 0.14
C HIS A 127 11.69 9.75 0.92
N GLU A 128 11.58 9.39 2.20
CA GLU A 128 12.76 8.90 2.96
C GLU A 128 13.22 7.55 2.44
N SER A 129 12.30 6.66 2.05
CA SER A 129 12.64 5.36 1.46
C SER A 129 13.38 5.52 0.13
N LEU A 130 12.91 6.40 -0.74
CA LEU A 130 13.57 6.72 -2.02
C LEU A 130 15.01 7.21 -1.81
N LYS A 131 15.25 8.07 -0.81
CA LYS A 131 16.59 8.58 -0.51
C LYS A 131 17.57 7.47 -0.14
N GLU A 132 17.11 6.39 0.48
CA GLU A 132 17.96 5.31 0.97
C GLU A 132 17.92 4.04 0.10
N GLY A 133 17.02 3.98 -0.90
CA GLY A 133 16.80 2.81 -1.75
C GLY A 133 16.03 1.68 -1.05
N VAL A 134 15.28 2.00 0.00
CA VAL A 134 14.41 1.07 0.71
C VAL A 134 13.04 1.04 0.02
N ASN A 135 12.38 -0.11 0.00
CA ASN A 135 11.06 -0.24 -0.57
C ASN A 135 10.02 0.43 0.34
N HIS A 136 9.41 1.52 -0.14
CA HIS A 136 8.44 2.30 0.63
C HIS A 136 7.16 1.53 0.95
N ASP A 137 6.72 0.59 0.09
CA ASP A 137 5.54 -0.23 0.37
C ASP A 137 5.79 -1.14 1.57
N ILE A 138 7.00 -1.71 1.67
CA ILE A 138 7.43 -2.58 2.78
C ILE A 138 7.51 -1.76 4.07
N ALA A 139 8.25 -0.65 4.05
CA ALA A 139 8.43 0.19 5.23
C ALA A 139 7.09 0.75 5.75
N PHE A 140 6.21 1.18 4.84
CA PHE A 140 4.87 1.65 5.18
C PHE A 140 3.99 0.53 5.75
N SER A 141 4.04 -0.67 5.17
CA SER A 141 3.28 -1.83 5.66
C SER A 141 3.78 -2.28 7.04
N GLN A 142 5.10 -2.27 7.25
CA GLN A 142 5.69 -2.54 8.56
C GLN A 142 5.26 -1.49 9.58
N MET A 143 5.23 -0.20 9.23
CA MET A 143 4.67 0.84 10.12
C MET A 143 3.21 0.56 10.49
N CYS A 144 2.39 0.15 9.52
CA CYS A 144 1.00 -0.19 9.79
C CYS A 144 0.88 -1.34 10.79
N LEU A 145 1.76 -2.35 10.71
CA LEU A 145 1.84 -3.45 11.65
C LEU A 145 2.23 -2.97 13.05
N GLU A 146 3.36 -2.27 13.15
CA GLU A 146 4.00 -1.87 14.42
C GLU A 146 3.15 -0.88 15.22
N THR A 147 2.43 0.00 14.53
CA THR A 147 1.63 1.06 15.17
C THR A 147 0.14 0.71 15.26
N GLY A 148 -0.27 -0.43 14.71
CA GLY A 148 -1.68 -0.75 14.53
C GLY A 148 -2.40 0.33 13.69
N TYR A 149 -1.82 0.73 12.56
CA TYR A 149 -2.31 1.80 11.68
C TYR A 149 -2.36 3.18 12.35
N LEU A 150 -1.30 3.56 13.08
CA LEU A 150 -1.19 4.79 13.88
C LEU A 150 -2.25 4.94 14.98
N LYS A 151 -2.91 3.85 15.39
CA LYS A 151 -3.78 3.86 16.57
C LYS A 151 -2.95 3.84 17.84
N PHE A 152 -1.79 3.21 17.78
CA PHE A 152 -0.95 2.86 18.92
C PHE A 152 -1.73 2.02 19.95
N GLY A 153 -1.02 1.38 20.87
CA GLY A 153 -1.64 0.43 21.79
C GLY A 153 -0.67 -0.44 22.57
N GLY A 154 0.60 -0.42 22.17
CA GLY A 154 1.71 -0.94 22.97
C GLY A 154 2.39 0.14 23.80
N THR A 155 3.68 -0.07 24.08
CA THR A 155 4.53 0.83 24.88
C THR A 155 4.91 2.12 24.16
N VAL A 156 4.82 2.12 22.83
CA VAL A 156 5.09 3.30 22.01
C VAL A 156 3.80 4.07 21.75
N ASN A 157 3.83 5.37 21.99
CA ASN A 157 2.72 6.29 21.76
C ASN A 157 3.02 7.30 20.64
N ALA A 158 1.97 7.98 20.16
CA ALA A 158 2.04 8.89 19.03
C ALA A 158 3.04 10.05 19.20
N SER A 159 3.26 10.56 20.43
CA SER A 159 4.16 11.70 20.64
C SER A 159 5.65 11.33 20.53
N GLN A 160 5.97 10.03 20.50
CA GLN A 160 7.35 9.57 20.36
C GLN A 160 7.87 9.63 18.93
N ASN A 161 7.00 9.80 17.93
CA ASN A 161 7.35 9.70 16.50
C ASN A 161 8.10 8.40 16.16
N ASN A 162 7.84 7.31 16.90
CA ASN A 162 8.51 6.04 16.72
C ASN A 162 7.56 5.05 16.04
N PHE A 163 7.70 4.93 14.73
CA PHE A 163 6.74 4.22 13.89
C PHE A 163 7.10 2.75 13.64
N CYS A 164 8.15 2.25 14.29
CA CYS A 164 8.64 0.89 14.07
C CYS A 164 9.17 0.19 15.33
N GLY A 165 8.85 0.74 16.52
CA GLY A 165 9.15 0.10 17.79
C GLY A 165 10.62 0.15 18.21
N LEU A 166 11.44 1.05 17.65
CA LEU A 166 12.86 1.12 18.01
C LEU A 166 13.04 1.35 19.51
N GLY A 167 13.86 0.53 20.16
CA GLY A 167 14.16 0.65 21.58
C GLY A 167 13.06 0.13 22.53
N ALA A 168 11.89 -0.26 22.02
CA ALA A 168 10.84 -0.91 22.80
C ALA A 168 11.14 -2.42 22.90
N VAL A 169 12.17 -2.77 23.69
CA VAL A 169 12.70 -4.14 23.77
C VAL A 169 11.81 -5.11 24.57
N ASP A 170 10.87 -4.59 25.35
CA ASP A 170 9.87 -5.34 26.10
C ASP A 170 8.61 -4.48 26.36
N GLU A 171 7.61 -5.07 27.01
CA GLU A 171 6.32 -4.43 27.34
C GLU A 171 6.44 -3.32 28.41
N PHE A 172 7.63 -3.07 28.97
CA PHE A 172 7.84 -2.10 30.05
C PHE A 172 8.80 -0.97 29.65
N THR A 173 9.60 -1.17 28.61
CA THR A 173 10.60 -0.23 28.15
C THR A 173 9.99 0.75 27.16
N ALA A 174 10.02 2.03 27.51
CA ALA A 174 9.64 3.09 26.59
C ALA A 174 10.58 3.06 25.36
N GLY A 175 9.98 3.01 24.17
CA GLY A 175 10.73 3.10 22.92
C GLY A 175 11.49 4.42 22.77
N ASP A 176 12.38 4.48 21.78
CA ASP A 176 13.07 5.70 21.39
C ASP A 176 12.07 6.82 21.05
N VAL A 177 12.49 8.06 21.31
CA VAL A 177 11.75 9.29 20.99
C VAL A 177 12.51 10.06 19.92
N PHE A 178 11.78 10.52 18.90
CA PHE A 178 12.29 11.32 17.80
C PHE A 178 11.62 12.71 17.77
N GLU A 179 12.40 13.72 17.42
CA GLU A 179 11.99 15.14 17.49
C GLU A 179 10.87 15.51 16.52
N SER A 180 10.74 14.77 15.41
CA SER A 180 9.70 14.99 14.40
C SER A 180 9.33 13.68 13.71
N MET A 181 8.19 13.68 13.01
CA MET A 181 7.77 12.54 12.21
C MET A 181 8.81 12.18 11.14
N GLU A 182 9.40 13.19 10.49
CA GLU A 182 10.44 12.99 9.48
C GLU A 182 11.65 12.24 10.07
N VAL A 183 12.12 12.62 11.26
CA VAL A 183 13.26 11.97 11.91
C VAL A 183 12.91 10.54 12.34
N GLY A 184 11.69 10.33 12.81
CA GLY A 184 11.16 9.00 13.16
C GLY A 184 11.10 8.05 11.97
N VAL A 185 10.53 8.51 10.86
CA VAL A 185 10.48 7.75 9.60
C VAL A 185 11.90 7.50 9.08
N ARG A 186 12.78 8.50 9.09
CA ARG A 186 14.18 8.32 8.70
C ARG A 186 14.89 7.26 9.53
N ALA A 187 14.69 7.24 10.85
CA ALA A 187 15.28 6.22 11.72
C ALA A 187 14.78 4.81 11.35
N HIS A 188 13.49 4.67 11.07
CA HIS A 188 12.91 3.41 10.58
C HIS A 188 13.57 2.95 9.27
N ILE A 189 13.64 3.84 8.27
CA ILE A 189 14.26 3.54 6.96
C ILE A 189 15.74 3.15 7.11
N GLN A 190 16.48 3.85 7.97
CA GLN A 190 17.87 3.52 8.27
C GLN A 190 18.00 2.14 8.90
N HIS A 191 17.11 1.78 9.83
CA HIS A 191 17.14 0.46 10.46
C HIS A 191 16.87 -0.67 9.46
N LEU A 192 15.88 -0.49 8.58
CA LEU A 192 15.63 -1.41 7.47
C LEU A 192 16.84 -1.55 6.53
N LYS A 193 17.48 -0.42 6.17
CA LYS A 193 18.70 -0.43 5.36
C LYS A 193 19.87 -1.11 6.06
N ALA A 194 19.99 -0.97 7.39
CA ALA A 194 21.00 -1.68 8.17
C ALA A 194 20.86 -3.20 7.99
N TYR A 195 19.65 -3.72 8.13
CA TYR A 195 19.36 -5.14 7.93
C TYR A 195 19.59 -5.60 6.49
N ALA A 196 19.16 -4.82 5.50
CA ALA A 196 19.09 -5.29 4.12
C ALA A 196 20.31 -4.97 3.26
N SER A 197 21.24 -4.13 3.73
CA SER A 197 22.38 -3.68 2.92
C SER A 197 23.64 -3.44 3.75
N SER A 198 24.79 -3.50 3.08
CA SER A 198 26.09 -3.02 3.57
C SER A 198 26.48 -1.63 3.03
N SER A 199 25.72 -1.05 2.09
CA SER A 199 25.98 0.29 1.52
C SER A 199 25.81 1.42 2.52
N ASP A 200 26.61 2.48 2.43
CA ASP A 200 26.51 3.62 3.34
C ASP A 200 25.13 4.30 3.31
N LEU A 201 24.80 4.99 4.41
CA LEU A 201 23.62 5.83 4.49
C LEU A 201 23.80 7.08 3.63
N ASN A 202 22.74 7.49 2.94
CA ASN A 202 22.78 8.70 2.12
C ASN A 202 22.45 9.94 2.96
N ASN A 203 21.63 9.79 4.00
CA ASN A 203 21.32 10.82 4.97
C ASN A 203 22.09 10.65 6.28
N LYS A 204 22.11 11.72 7.10
CA LYS A 204 22.68 11.69 8.45
C LYS A 204 22.05 10.58 9.29
N LEU A 205 22.88 9.78 9.94
CA LEU A 205 22.45 8.75 10.89
C LEU A 205 21.67 9.35 12.06
N VAL A 206 20.43 8.89 12.25
CA VAL A 206 19.54 9.25 13.37
C VAL A 206 19.05 8.02 14.15
N ASP A 207 19.11 6.82 13.56
CA ASP A 207 18.86 5.57 14.26
C ASP A 207 19.99 5.27 15.28
N LYS A 208 19.69 5.43 16.58
CA LYS A 208 20.62 5.16 17.68
C LYS A 208 21.03 3.69 17.78
N ARG A 209 20.24 2.79 17.18
CA ARG A 209 20.41 1.33 17.22
C ARG A 209 21.06 0.77 15.96
N PHE A 210 21.32 1.59 14.94
CA PHE A 210 21.91 1.18 13.67
C PHE A 210 23.18 0.34 13.84
N ARG A 211 24.03 0.72 14.79
CA ARG A 211 25.30 0.03 15.11
C ARG A 211 25.14 -1.38 15.69
N PHE A 212 23.96 -1.74 16.18
CA PHE A 212 23.70 -3.06 16.76
C PHE A 212 23.23 -4.09 15.73
N VAL A 213 22.87 -3.64 14.52
CA VAL A 213 22.43 -4.52 13.44
C VAL A 213 23.65 -5.11 12.74
N VAL A 214 23.67 -6.43 12.57
CA VAL A 214 24.61 -7.07 11.65
C VAL A 214 24.18 -6.70 10.24
N ARG A 215 25.01 -5.89 9.57
CA ARG A 215 24.64 -5.28 8.30
C ARG A 215 24.44 -6.30 7.18
N GLY A 216 23.38 -6.15 6.39
CA GLY A 216 23.04 -7.07 5.29
C GLY A 216 22.56 -8.46 5.75
N SER A 217 22.23 -8.63 7.03
CA SER A 217 21.78 -9.92 7.58
C SER A 217 20.36 -10.31 7.22
N ALA A 218 19.52 -9.40 6.71
CA ALA A 218 18.14 -9.66 6.30
C ALA A 218 17.76 -8.85 5.07
N THR A 219 17.87 -9.48 3.90
CA THR A 219 17.66 -8.83 2.59
C THR A 219 16.19 -8.82 2.16
N GLN A 220 15.42 -9.81 2.63
CA GLN A 220 14.00 -9.97 2.33
C GLN A 220 13.13 -9.82 3.58
N ILE A 221 11.84 -9.55 3.38
CA ILE A 221 10.86 -9.38 4.47
C ILE A 221 10.88 -10.55 5.46
N HIS A 222 10.92 -11.79 4.97
CA HIS A 222 10.91 -12.97 5.84
C HIS A 222 12.19 -13.13 6.68
N ASP A 223 13.31 -12.57 6.22
CA ASP A 223 14.59 -12.62 6.96
C ASP A 223 14.58 -11.75 8.22
N LEU A 224 13.60 -10.84 8.34
CA LEU A 224 13.37 -10.01 9.53
C LEU A 224 12.79 -10.82 10.70
N THR A 225 12.16 -11.95 10.42
CA THR A 225 11.62 -12.87 11.43
C THR A 225 12.74 -13.37 12.33
N GLY A 226 12.58 -13.21 13.65
CA GLY A 226 13.59 -13.56 14.65
C GLY A 226 14.78 -12.59 14.73
N LYS A 227 14.87 -11.57 13.86
CA LYS A 227 15.91 -10.54 13.90
C LYS A 227 15.36 -9.18 14.30
N TRP A 228 14.32 -8.73 13.60
CA TRP A 228 13.59 -7.51 13.93
C TRP A 228 12.66 -7.74 15.13
N ALA A 229 11.84 -8.79 15.06
CA ALA A 229 10.92 -9.20 16.11
C ALA A 229 11.06 -10.70 16.38
N SER A 230 10.84 -11.11 17.64
CA SER A 230 10.89 -12.52 18.05
C SER A 230 9.69 -13.35 17.57
N ASP A 231 8.63 -12.69 17.12
CA ASP A 231 7.43 -13.30 16.54
C ASP A 231 7.78 -14.15 15.32
N SER A 232 7.41 -15.43 15.34
CA SER A 232 7.69 -16.38 14.27
C SER A 232 6.93 -16.08 12.97
N ASP A 233 5.83 -15.34 13.06
CA ASP A 233 4.97 -15.02 11.91
C ASP A 233 5.23 -13.61 11.39
N TYR A 234 6.29 -12.94 11.87
CA TYR A 234 6.53 -11.53 11.61
C TYR A 234 6.62 -11.19 10.11
N GLY A 235 7.46 -11.91 9.37
CA GLY A 235 7.59 -11.72 7.94
C GLY A 235 6.28 -11.95 7.17
N ASP A 236 5.51 -12.97 7.58
CA ASP A 236 4.22 -13.29 6.97
C ASP A 236 3.17 -12.20 7.25
N LYS A 237 3.18 -11.60 8.45
CA LYS A 237 2.31 -10.46 8.78
C LYS A 237 2.58 -9.26 7.87
N ILE A 238 3.86 -8.94 7.61
CA ILE A 238 4.23 -7.87 6.68
C ILE A 238 3.80 -8.22 5.25
N GLN A 239 4.06 -9.45 4.79
CA GLN A 239 3.65 -9.90 3.45
C GLN A 239 2.13 -9.79 3.28
N ASN A 240 1.35 -10.22 4.26
CA ASN A 240 -0.11 -10.13 4.23
C ASN A 240 -0.60 -8.67 4.16
N LEU A 241 0.10 -7.73 4.80
CA LEU A 241 -0.24 -6.30 4.70
C LEU A 241 0.09 -5.73 3.31
N LEU A 242 1.21 -6.12 2.71
CA LEU A 242 1.53 -5.77 1.33
C LEU A 242 0.46 -6.27 0.36
N ASP A 243 0.06 -7.54 0.48
CA ASP A 243 -0.97 -8.11 -0.40
C ASP A 243 -2.29 -7.34 -0.29
N ARG A 244 -2.65 -6.89 0.93
CA ARG A 244 -3.82 -6.04 1.17
C ARG A 244 -3.65 -4.64 0.59
N LEU A 245 -2.47 -4.03 0.67
CA LEU A 245 -2.17 -2.73 0.08
C LEU A 245 -2.28 -2.79 -1.46
N TYR A 246 -1.75 -3.84 -2.09
CA TYR A 246 -1.81 -4.04 -3.54
C TYR A 246 -3.23 -4.34 -4.03
N SER A 247 -4.03 -5.00 -3.20
CA SER A 247 -5.45 -5.27 -3.44
C SER A 247 -6.37 -4.12 -3.03
N HIS A 248 -5.84 -3.05 -2.43
CA HIS A 248 -6.64 -1.93 -1.96
C HIS A 248 -7.22 -1.14 -3.13
N VAL A 249 -8.54 -0.92 -3.07
CA VAL A 249 -9.26 -0.08 -4.01
C VAL A 249 -9.74 1.14 -3.23
N SER A 250 -9.18 2.30 -3.57
CA SER A 250 -9.63 3.58 -3.03
C SER A 250 -11.10 3.78 -3.41
N ILE A 251 -11.95 4.10 -2.43
CA ILE A 251 -13.37 4.42 -2.60
C ILE A 251 -13.49 5.92 -2.85
#